data_AF-A0A379SV80-F1
#
_entry.id   AF-A0A379SV80-F1
#
_cell.length_a   1.000
_cell.length_b   1.000
_cell.length_c   1.000
_cell.angle_alpha   90.00
_cell.angle_beta   90.00
_cell.angle_gamma   90.00
#
_symmetry.space_group_name_H-M   'P 1'
#
loop_
_entity.id
_entity.type
_entity.pdbx_description
1 polymer ?
#
loop_
_entity_poly.entity_id
_entity_poly.type
_entity_poly.pdbx_seq_one_letter_code
_entity_poly.pdbx_strand_id
1 'polypeptide(L)' 'MRDGVLTLVEGETRKEKNWLTLPGNYPAYYAAIRDALTGNGENPVPASQAIQIMELIELGIESAKHRATLCLA' A
#
# COMPACT_ATOMS: atom_id res chain seq x y z
N MET A 1 -13.63 -5.40 16.70
CA MET A 1 -13.15 -5.52 15.31
C MET A 1 -14.31 -5.12 14.40
N ARG A 2 -14.08 -4.24 13.42
CA ARG A 2 -15.13 -3.82 12.48
C ARG A 2 -14.77 -4.34 11.10
N ASP A 3 -15.57 -5.27 10.63
CA ASP A 3 -15.48 -5.78 9.27
C ASP A 3 -15.80 -4.67 8.25
N GLY A 4 -15.26 -4.84 7.04
CA GLY A 4 -15.58 -3.97 5.92
C GLY A 4 -16.99 -4.25 5.40
N VAL A 5 -17.56 -3.30 4.67
CA VAL A 5 -18.80 -3.51 3.92
C VAL A 5 -18.45 -3.41 2.44
N LEU A 6 -18.71 -4.49 1.69
CA LEU A 6 -18.56 -4.52 0.25
C LEU A 6 -19.93 -4.25 -0.39
N THR A 7 -20.01 -3.21 -1.21
CA THR A 7 -21.19 -2.93 -2.02
C THR A 7 -21.01 -3.55 -3.40
N LEU A 8 -21.86 -4.53 -3.73
CA LEU A 8 -21.89 -5.20 -5.03
C LEU A 8 -23.05 -4.66 -5.86
N VAL A 9 -22.80 -4.46 -7.16
CA VAL A 9 -23.85 -4.13 -8.14
C VAL A 9 -24.21 -5.41 -8.89
N GLU A 10 -25.45 -5.87 -8.72
CA GLU A 10 -26.03 -7.03 -9.41
C GLU A 10 -27.21 -6.55 -10.26
N GLY A 11 -26.95 -6.29 -11.54
CA GLY A 11 -27.93 -5.66 -12.45
C GLY A 11 -28.27 -4.24 -11.99
N GLU A 12 -29.56 -3.98 -11.74
CA GLU A 12 -30.04 -2.70 -11.20
C GLU A 12 -29.97 -2.62 -9.66
N THR A 13 -29.64 -3.72 -8.99
CA THR A 13 -29.65 -3.79 -7.51
C THR A 13 -28.26 -3.55 -6.93
N ARG A 14 -28.21 -2.81 -5.82
CA ARG A 14 -27.02 -2.71 -4.97
C ARG A 14 -27.24 -3.54 -3.71
N LYS A 15 -26.31 -4.44 -3.41
CA LYS A 15 -26.33 -5.26 -2.20
C LYS A 15 -25.09 -4.98 -1.37
N GLU A 16 -25.29 -4.77 -0.08
CA GLU A 16 -24.20 -4.67 0.89
C GLU A 16 -23.93 -6.05 1.49
N LYS A 17 -22.65 -6.37 1.63
CA LYS A 17 -22.19 -7.61 2.26
C LYS A 17 -21.07 -7.28 3.25
N ASN A 18 -21.21 -7.73 4.50
CA ASN A 18 -20.11 -7.69 5.46
C ASN A 18 -18.96 -8.58 4.95
N TRP A 19 -17.75 -8.04 5.00
CA TRP A 19 -16.53 -8.70 4.54
C TRP A 19 -15.48 -8.69 5.63
N LEU A 20 -14.99 -9.88 5.98
CA LEU A 20 -13.98 -10.05 7.02
C LEU A 20 -12.73 -9.24 6.67
N THR A 21 -12.24 -8.43 7.61
CA THR A 21 -11.00 -7.66 7.46
C THR A 21 -9.93 -8.16 8.41
N LEU A 22 -8.67 -8.02 7.99
CA LEU A 22 -7.54 -8.28 8.87
C LEU A 22 -7.37 -7.10 9.83
N PRO A 23 -7.11 -7.33 11.14
CA PRO A 23 -6.73 -6.27 12.03
C PRO A 23 -5.39 -5.66 11.60
N GLY A 24 -5.28 -4.33 11.67
CA GLY A 24 -4.00 -3.64 11.44
C GLY A 24 -2.95 -4.04 12.48
N ASN A 25 -1.70 -4.13 12.05
CA ASN A 25 -0.58 -4.53 12.90
C ASN A 25 0.64 -3.61 12.72
N TYR A 26 0.48 -2.33 13.05
CA TYR A 26 1.59 -1.37 13.05
C TYR A 26 2.79 -1.80 13.93
N PRO A 27 2.61 -2.46 15.10
CA PRO A 27 3.73 -2.96 15.89
C PRO A 27 4.64 -3.95 15.15
N ALA A 28 4.14 -4.67 14.13
CA ALA A 28 4.97 -5.58 13.33
C ALA A 28 6.15 -4.87 12.65
N TYR A 29 5.98 -3.61 12.24
CA TYR A 29 7.06 -2.84 11.63
C TYR A 29 8.24 -2.69 12.60
N TYR A 30 7.98 -2.24 13.83
CA TYR A 30 9.03 -2.05 14.83
C TYR A 30 9.63 -3.37 15.31
N ALA A 31 8.84 -4.45 15.39
CA ALA A 31 9.36 -5.78 15.68
C ALA A 31 10.36 -6.23 14.61
N ALA A 32 10.02 -6.05 13.33
CA ALA A 32 10.92 -6.38 12.22
C ALA A 32 12.16 -5.47 12.18
N ILE A 33 12.05 -4.18 12.52
CA ILE A 33 13.21 -3.29 12.67
C ILE A 33 14.16 -3.81 13.77
N ARG A 34 13.63 -4.18 14.95
CA ARG A 34 14.44 -4.80 16.01
C ARG A 34 15.15 -6.05 15.51
N ASP A 35 14.45 -6.91 14.78
CA ASP A 35 15.02 -8.16 14.28
C ASP A 35 16.11 -7.89 13.24
N ALA A 36 15.91 -6.91 12.35
CA ALA A 36 16.92 -6.45 11.40
C ALA A 36 18.19 -5.91 12.08
N LEU A 37 18.02 -5.06 13.11
CA LEU A 37 19.14 -4.48 13.87
C LEU A 37 19.94 -5.54 14.64
N THR A 38 19.32 -6.67 14.99
CA THR A 38 19.95 -7.78 15.71
C THR A 38 20.44 -8.90 14.80
N GLY A 39 20.31 -8.75 13.47
CA GLY A 39 20.72 -9.75 12.49
C GLY A 39 19.79 -10.96 12.37
N ASN A 40 18.60 -10.90 12.97
CA ASN A 40 17.59 -11.97 12.98
C ASN A 40 16.47 -11.77 11.93
N GLY A 41 16.63 -10.80 11.02
CA GLY A 41 15.67 -10.52 9.97
C GLY A 41 16.20 -9.51 8.96
N GLU A 42 15.43 -9.27 7.90
CA GLU A 42 15.70 -8.22 6.92
C GLU A 42 15.04 -6.90 7.34
N ASN A 43 15.53 -5.79 6.79
CA ASN A 43 14.86 -4.51 6.97
C ASN A 43 13.45 -4.57 6.35
N PRO A 44 12.36 -4.36 7.14
CA PRO A 44 10.99 -4.51 6.66
C PRO A 44 10.62 -3.54 5.54
N VAL A 45 11.28 -2.38 5.47
CA VAL A 45 11.13 -1.40 4.40
C VAL A 45 12.50 -0.76 4.12
N PRO A 46 13.30 -1.34 3.21
CA PRO A 46 14.59 -0.77 2.82
C PRO A 46 14.44 0.62 2.19
N ALA A 47 15.46 1.46 2.36
CA ALA A 47 15.47 2.82 1.80
C ALA A 47 15.29 2.84 0.27
N SER A 48 15.78 1.82 -0.43
CA SER A 48 15.60 1.67 -1.88
C SER A 48 14.13 1.62 -2.29
N GLN A 49 13.26 0.98 -1.51
CA GLN A 49 11.82 0.96 -1.80
C GLN A 49 11.20 2.35 -1.61
N ALA A 50 11.66 3.12 -0.62
CA ALA A 50 11.20 4.49 -0.42
C ALA A 50 11.62 5.41 -1.58
N ILE A 51 12.85 5.23 -2.11
CA ILE A 51 13.34 5.97 -3.27
C ILE A 51 12.48 5.69 -4.52
N GLN A 52 12.12 4.43 -4.77
CA GLN A 52 11.22 4.08 -5.88
C GLN A 52 9.86 4.79 -5.79
N ILE A 53 9.34 4.98 -4.57
CA ILE A 53 8.10 5.75 -4.37
C ILE A 53 8.32 7.24 -4.66
N MET A 54 9.47 7.81 -4.28
CA MET A 54 9.82 9.19 -4.61
C MET A 54 9.90 9.40 -6.13
N GLU A 55 10.54 8.49 -6.86
CA GLU A 55 10.61 8.50 -8.33
C GLU A 55 9.21 8.47 -8.97
N LEU A 56 8.31 7.63 -8.45
CA LEU A 56 6.92 7.57 -8.92
C LEU A 56 6.13 8.85 -8.63
N ILE A 57 6.37 9.51 -7.49
CA ILE A 57 5.75 10.79 -7.16
C ILE A 57 6.20 11.86 -8.14
N GLU A 58 7.50 11.96 -8.41
CA GLU A 58 8.07 12.89 -9.39
C GLU A 58 7.54 12.62 -10.80
N LEU A 59 7.51 11.36 -11.21
CA LEU A 59 6.95 10.95 -12.51
C LEU A 59 5.46 11.29 -12.62
N GLY A 60 4.70 11.18 -11.53
CA GLY A 60 3.30 11.59 -11.46
C GLY A 60 3.12 13.10 -11.67
N ILE A 61 4.02 13.91 -11.12
CA ILE A 61 4.03 15.37 -11.34
C ILE A 61 4.32 15.68 -12.81
N GLU A 62 5.32 15.04 -13.41
CA GLU A 62 5.64 15.25 -14.83
C GLU A 62 4.52 14.74 -15.76
N SER A 63 3.93 13.59 -15.44
CA SER A 63 2.78 13.04 -16.18
C SER A 63 1.60 14.02 -16.18
N ALA A 64 1.30 14.64 -15.04
CA ALA A 64 0.24 15.65 -14.94
C ALA A 64 0.54 16.90 -15.78
N LYS A 65 1.79 17.38 -15.79
CA LYS A 65 2.21 18.52 -16.62
C LYS A 65 2.05 18.23 -18.12
N HIS A 66 2.44 17.03 -18.54
CA HIS A 66 2.39 16.62 -19.95
C HIS A 66 1.02 16.11 -20.40
N ARG A 67 0.09 15.84 -19.45
CA ARG A 67 -1.18 15.16 -19.69
C ARG A 67 -1.00 13.85 -20.47
N ALA A 68 0.08 13.13 -20.16
CA ALA A 68 0.48 11.92 -20.85
C ALA A 68 0.97 10.89 -19.85
N THR A 69 0.80 9.61 -20.17
CA THR A 69 1.41 8.52 -19.41
C THR A 69 2.92 8.51 -19.66
N LEU A 70 3.70 8.45 -18.59
CA LEU A 70 5.17 8.35 -18.65
C LEU A 70 5.61 6.97 -18.16
N CYS A 71 6.66 6.43 -18.78
CA CYS A 71 7.24 5.17 -18.36
C CYS A 71 8.27 5.40 -17.26
N LEU A 72 8.25 4.54 -16.25
CA LEU A 72 9.36 4.43 -15.31
C LEU A 72 10.56 3.81 -16.06
N ALA A 73 11.74 4.41 -15.89
CA ALA A 73 12.98 3.97 -16.53
C ALA A 73 13.51 2.66 -15.95
#